data_AF-A0A367EUI9-F1
#
_entry.id   AF-A0A367EUI9-F1
#
_cell.length_a   1.000
_cell.length_b   1.000
_cell.length_c   1.000
_cell.angle_alpha   90.00
_cell.angle_beta   90.00
_cell.angle_gamma   90.00
#
_symmetry.space_group_name_H-M   'P 1'
#
loop_
_entity.id
_entity.type
_entity.pdbx_description
1 polymer ?
#
loop_
_entity_poly.entity_id
_entity_poly.type
_entity_poly.pdbx_seq_one_letter_code
_entity_poly.pdbx_strand_id
1 'polypeptide(L)' 'MSRAKHLVCQWCGEPPRKPVAWWDNRPQCGDRFACDRASTRAERARERRNQQPAGEEQP' A
#
# COMPACT_ATOMS: atom_id res chain seq x y z
N MET A 1 8.79 13.41 -22.08
CA MET A 1 7.79 12.85 -21.14
C MET A 1 8.50 11.92 -20.17
N SER A 2 9.03 12.44 -19.06
CA SER A 2 9.67 11.61 -18.05
C SER A 2 8.58 10.92 -17.23
N ARG A 3 8.26 9.66 -17.57
CA ARG A 3 7.56 8.75 -16.66
C ARG A 3 8.35 8.76 -15.36
N ALA A 4 7.85 9.45 -14.35
CA ALA A 4 8.33 9.30 -12.99
C ALA A 4 8.31 7.80 -12.71
N LYS A 5 9.48 7.15 -12.72
CA LYS A 5 9.59 5.72 -12.46
C LYS A 5 9.07 5.57 -11.04
N HIS A 6 7.85 5.05 -10.89
CA HIS A 6 7.28 4.81 -9.58
C HIS A 6 8.26 3.91 -8.84
N LEU A 7 8.95 4.52 -7.90
CA LEU A 7 9.87 3.87 -7.00
C LEU A 7 9.01 2.97 -6.12
N VAL A 8 9.16 1.65 -6.25
CA VAL A 8 8.39 0.65 -5.53
C VAL A 8 9.27 -0.16 -4.59
N CYS A 9 8.74 -0.46 -3.41
CA CYS A 9 9.37 -1.29 -2.41
C CYS A 9 9.63 -2.69 -2.97
N GLN A 10 10.88 -3.15 -2.90
CA GLN A 10 11.28 -4.46 -3.44
C GLN A 10 10.56 -5.66 -2.82
N TRP A 11 10.00 -5.52 -1.61
CA TRP A 11 9.30 -6.61 -0.93
C TRP A 11 7.84 -6.79 -1.35
N CYS A 12 7.11 -5.70 -1.60
CA CYS A 12 5.67 -5.78 -1.90
C CYS A 12 5.25 -5.15 -3.23
N GLY A 13 6.17 -4.53 -3.99
CA GLY A 13 5.85 -3.87 -5.25
C GLY A 13 4.95 -2.63 -5.11
N GLU A 14 4.63 -2.21 -3.89
CA GLU A 14 3.89 -0.99 -3.57
C GLU A 14 4.83 0.21 -3.37
N PRO A 15 4.33 1.45 -3.40
CA PRO A 15 5.12 2.62 -3.02
C PRO A 15 5.77 2.45 -1.64
N PRO A 16 7.08 2.72 -1.49
CA PRO A 16 7.81 2.50 -0.26
C PRO A 16 7.24 3.40 0.84
N ARG A 17 6.81 2.77 1.93
CA ARG A 17 6.31 3.47 3.11
C ARG A 17 7.48 3.92 3.96
N LYS A 18 7.34 5.08 4.62
CA LYS A 18 8.37 5.61 5.50
C LYS A 18 8.49 4.75 6.77
N PRO A 19 9.71 4.57 7.32
CA PRO A 19 11.00 5.01 6.75
C PRO A 19 11.36 4.22 5.49
N VAL A 20 11.95 4.88 4.49
CA VAL A 20 12.37 4.22 3.24
C VAL A 20 13.83 3.80 3.39
N ALA A 21 14.09 2.51 3.24
CA ALA A 21 15.44 1.96 3.11
C ALA A 21 15.85 1.92 1.63
N TRP A 22 17.15 1.94 1.36
CA TRP A 22 17.70 1.81 0.01
C TRP A 22 18.63 0.61 -0.03
N TRP A 23 18.36 -0.32 -0.94
CA TRP A 23 19.16 -1.52 -1.15
C TRP A 23 19.37 -1.73 -2.64
N ASP A 24 20.63 -1.89 -3.06
CA ASP A 24 20.98 -2.12 -4.48
C ASP A 24 20.44 -1.02 -5.42
N ASN A 25 20.56 0.26 -5.02
CA ASN A 25 19.97 1.41 -5.73
C ASN A 25 18.44 1.33 -5.94
N ARG A 26 17.75 0.45 -5.22
CA ARG A 26 16.30 0.31 -5.26
C ARG A 26 15.69 0.62 -3.89
N PRO A 27 14.55 1.33 -3.88
CA PRO A 27 13.85 1.66 -2.64
C PRO A 27 13.23 0.39 -2.04
N GLN A 28 13.31 0.28 -0.73
CA GLN A 28 12.73 -0.80 0.06
C GLN A 28 12.04 -0.17 1.28
N CYS A 29 11.05 -0.87 1.82
CA CYS A 29 10.40 -0.47 3.04
C CYS A 29 11.41 -0.62 4.19
N GLY A 30 11.47 0.34 5.10
CA GLY A 30 12.44 0.30 6.21
C GLY A 30 12.12 -0.71 7.31
N ASP A 31 10.96 -1.37 7.22
CA ASP A 31 10.53 -2.42 8.13
C ASP A 31 9.96 -3.62 7.36
N ARG A 32 10.40 -4.83 7.70
CA ARG A 32 10.00 -6.08 7.04
C ARG A 32 8.49 -6.31 7.09
N PHE A 33 7.85 -5.85 8.15
CA PHE A 33 6.40 -5.98 8.36
C PHE A 33 5.61 -4.78 7.82
N ALA A 34 6.24 -3.76 7.22
CA ALA A 34 5.54 -2.61 6.67
C ALA A 34 4.68 -3.00 5.45
N CYS A 35 5.16 -3.96 4.65
CA CYS A 35 4.41 -4.53 3.54
C CYS A 35 3.25 -5.39 4.02
N ASP A 36 3.48 -6.26 5.01
CA ASP A 36 2.45 -7.14 5.58
C ASP A 36 1.28 -6.33 6.18
N ARG A 37 1.62 -5.33 7.02
CA ARG A 37 0.64 -4.38 7.56
C ARG A 37 -0.11 -3.60 6.49
N ALA A 38 0.51 -3.33 5.34
CA ALA A 38 -0.14 -2.66 4.22
C ALA A 38 -1.16 -3.57 3.53
N SER A 39 -0.80 -4.83 3.27
CA SER A 39 -1.72 -5.83 2.73
C SER A 39 -2.90 -6.06 3.67
N THR A 40 -2.66 -6.24 4.98
CA THR A 40 -3.75 -6.38 5.96
C THR A 40 -4.64 -5.13 6.00
N ARG A 41 -4.06 -3.93 5.96
CA ARG A 41 -4.84 -2.69 5.97
C ARG A 41 -5.64 -2.51 4.68
N ALA A 42 -5.08 -2.86 3.53
CA ALA A 42 -5.73 -2.79 2.23
C ALA A 42 -6.90 -3.78 2.15
N GLU A 43 -6.69 -5.02 2.58
CA GLU A 43 -7.73 -6.04 2.68
C GLU A 43 -8.83 -5.60 3.65
N ARG A 44 -8.48 -5.15 4.85
CA ARG A 44 -9.46 -4.65 5.83
C ARG A 44 -10.26 -3.45 5.33
N ALA A 45 -9.63 -2.57 4.55
CA ALA A 45 -10.31 -1.46 3.90
C ALA A 45 -11.28 -1.94 2.81
N ARG A 46 -10.91 -2.97 2.04
CA ARG A 46 -11.79 -3.61 1.05
C ARG A 46 -12.95 -4.32 1.73
N GLU A 47 -12.69 -5.07 2.79
CA GLU A 47 -13.73 -5.73 3.60
C GLU A 47 -14.69 -4.71 4.18
N ARG A 48 -14.19 -3.61 4.77
CA ARG A 48 -15.06 -2.53 5.28
C ARG A 48 -15.91 -1.90 4.18
N ARG A 49 -15.35 -1.72 2.97
CA ARG A 49 -16.11 -1.21 1.81
C ARG A 49 -17.15 -2.21 1.31
N ASN A 50 -16.85 -3.51 1.36
CA ASN A 50 -17.78 -4.57 0.95
C ASN A 50 -18.87 -4.81 2.02
N GLN A 51 -18.57 -4.53 3.28
CA GLN A 51 -19.51 -4.57 4.40
C GLN A 51 -20.27 -3.26 4.60
N GLN A 52 -19.98 -2.19 3.85
CA GLN A 52 -20.87 -1.04 3.82
C GLN A 52 -22.18 -1.48 3.17
N PRO A 53 -23.32 -1.45 3.88
CA PRO A 53 -24.59 -1.80 3.27
C PRO A 53 -24.82 -0.85 2.09
N ALA A 54 -25.12 -1.43 0.92
CA ALA A 54 -25.72 -0.70 -0.18
C ALA A 54 -27.13 -0.29 0.27
N GLY A 55 -27.23 0.82 1.01
CA GLY A 55 -28.48 1.16 1.67
C GLY A 55 -28.36 2.33 2.62
N GLU A 56 -27.94 3.48 2.10
CA GLU A 56 -28.45 4.78 2.56
C GLU A 56 -28.79 5.60 1.31
N GLU A 57 -29.65 5.04 0.45
CA GLU A 57 -30.72 5.86 -0.12
C GLU A 57 -31.63 6.18 1.06
N GLN A 58 -31.73 7.45 1.46
CA GLN A 58 -32.90 8.09 2.06
C GLN A 58 -32.51 9.42 2.73
N PRO A 59 -33.40 10.42 2.82
CA PRO A 59 -34.35 10.98 1.85
C PRO A 59 -33.97 12.42 1.42
#